data_AF-A0A285U8D7-F1
#
_entry.id   AF-A0A285U8D7-F1
#
_cell.length_a   1.000
_cell.length_b   1.000
_cell.length_c   1.000
_cell.angle_alpha   90.00
_cell.angle_beta   90.00
_cell.angle_gamma   90.00
#
_symmetry.space_group_name_H-M   'P 1'
#
loop_
_entity.id
_entity.type
_entity.pdbx_description
1 polymer ?
#
loop_
_entity_poly.entity_id
_entity_poly.type
_entity_poly.pdbx_seq_one_letter_code
_entity_poly.pdbx_strand_id
1 'polypeptide(L)'
;MKFLSKLQLPKKVVVLVAGVVVLTGASGAVAVFVGRDAILGPSEERVSGTACTTVMTLRQKRDGQEWIRHYIRSTAEDGDVRIKTALRVAAALSNKEEADLYQVVLMDEAGPALRADMRGRAIGAEVLFSRDPGKISGMTAPFQASVIDGAAAENGEFYGERKALSLAEIKTIVTAMTDKADCLDPNAPEGTGVAENHGEGDAGHAPAHAESEAAPQEHAAAAGH
;
A
#
# COMPACT_ATOMS: atom_id res chain seq x y z
N MET A 1 -14.75 1.83 -39.27
CA MET A 1 -15.11 0.58 -38.55
C MET A 1 -16.57 0.69 -38.11
N LYS A 2 -17.48 -0.10 -38.69
CA LYS A 2 -18.94 0.08 -38.49
C LYS A 2 -19.65 -1.27 -38.37
N PHE A 3 -19.34 -2.05 -37.34
CA PHE A 3 -19.95 -3.38 -37.12
C PHE A 3 -20.04 -3.81 -35.64
N LEU A 4 -20.40 -2.92 -34.70
CA LEU A 4 -20.57 -3.30 -33.29
C LEU A 4 -21.91 -2.87 -32.64
N SER A 5 -22.89 -2.43 -33.40
CA SER A 5 -24.09 -1.78 -32.80
C SER A 5 -25.39 -2.59 -32.87
N LYS A 6 -25.37 -3.91 -33.13
CA LYS A 6 -26.61 -4.71 -33.25
C LYS A 6 -26.54 -6.13 -32.66
N LEU A 7 -25.88 -6.32 -31.52
CA LEU A 7 -26.08 -7.53 -30.71
C LEU A 7 -27.09 -7.23 -29.61
N GLN A 8 -28.39 -7.38 -29.92
CA GLN A 8 -29.44 -7.38 -28.91
C GLN A 8 -29.42 -8.75 -28.21
N LEU A 9 -28.51 -8.90 -27.25
CA LEU A 9 -28.44 -10.09 -26.43
C LEU A 9 -29.74 -10.22 -25.60
N PRO A 10 -30.43 -11.37 -25.65
CA PRO A 10 -31.67 -11.55 -24.91
C PRO A 10 -31.38 -11.42 -23.41
N LYS A 11 -32.27 -10.74 -22.67
CA LYS A 11 -32.11 -10.48 -21.22
C LYS A 11 -31.69 -11.71 -20.40
N LYS A 12 -32.15 -12.90 -20.80
CA LYS A 12 -31.80 -14.17 -20.15
C LYS A 12 -30.33 -14.57 -20.33
N VAL A 13 -29.73 -14.28 -21.49
CA VAL A 13 -28.30 -14.53 -21.76
C VAL A 13 -27.43 -13.51 -21.01
N VAL A 14 -27.86 -12.24 -20.92
CA VAL A 14 -27.17 -11.24 -20.10
C VAL A 14 -27.18 -11.62 -18.62
N VAL A 15 -28.31 -12.12 -18.11
CA VAL A 15 -28.40 -12.60 -16.71
C VAL A 15 -27.55 -13.85 -16.48
N LEU A 16 -27.48 -14.77 -17.44
CA LEU A 16 -26.63 -15.96 -17.32
C LEU A 16 -25.14 -15.61 -17.40
N VAL A 17 -24.74 -14.73 -18.33
CA VAL A 17 -23.34 -14.29 -18.45
C VAL A 17 -22.94 -13.45 -17.25
N ALA A 18 -23.80 -12.54 -16.77
CA ALA A 18 -23.57 -11.81 -15.53
C ALA A 18 -23.50 -12.73 -14.32
N GLY A 19 -24.35 -13.76 -14.24
CA GLY A 19 -24.30 -14.77 -13.20
C GLY A 19 -23.00 -15.57 -13.20
N VAL A 20 -22.51 -15.98 -14.37
CA VAL A 20 -21.23 -16.68 -14.52
C VAL A 20 -20.05 -15.77 -14.17
N VAL A 21 -20.05 -14.50 -14.61
CA VAL A 21 -18.99 -13.53 -14.28
C VAL A 21 -18.97 -13.18 -12.78
N VAL A 22 -20.13 -13.06 -12.14
CA VAL A 22 -20.22 -12.84 -10.68
C VAL A 22 -19.76 -14.08 -9.91
N LEU A 23 -20.04 -15.29 -10.42
CA LEU A 23 -19.62 -16.55 -9.79
C LEU A 23 -18.13 -16.87 -10.01
N THR A 24 -17.51 -16.44 -11.12
CA THR A 24 -16.07 -16.65 -11.36
C THR A 24 -15.20 -15.50 -10.85
N GLY A 25 -15.74 -14.29 -10.70
CA GLY A 25 -15.01 -13.12 -10.17
C GLY A 25 -14.60 -13.26 -8.70
N ALA A 26 -15.44 -13.89 -7.88
CA ALA A 26 -15.18 -14.05 -6.45
C ALA A 26 -13.98 -14.97 -6.12
N SER A 27 -13.51 -15.78 -7.08
CA SER A 27 -12.38 -16.70 -6.88
C SER A 27 -11.00 -16.12 -7.27
N GLY A 28 -10.95 -14.91 -7.82
CA GLY A 28 -9.70 -14.31 -8.29
C GLY A 28 -8.76 -13.84 -7.18
N ALA A 29 -9.30 -13.25 -6.10
CA ALA A 29 -8.48 -12.67 -5.04
C ALA A 29 -7.66 -13.71 -4.26
N VAL A 30 -8.22 -14.91 -4.05
CA VAL A 30 -7.53 -15.99 -3.32
C VAL A 30 -6.43 -16.65 -4.18
N ALA A 31 -6.65 -16.79 -5.49
CA ALA A 31 -5.66 -17.37 -6.40
C ALA A 31 -4.41 -16.48 -6.57
N VAL A 32 -4.55 -15.15 -6.46
CA VAL A 32 -3.41 -14.22 -6.50
C VAL A 32 -2.51 -14.36 -5.26
N PHE A 33 -3.11 -14.59 -4.08
CA PHE A 33 -2.35 -14.80 -2.84
C PHE A 33 -1.53 -16.09 -2.90
N VAL A 34 -2.16 -17.21 -3.29
CA VAL A 34 -1.48 -18.52 -3.40
C VAL A 34 -0.52 -18.58 -4.61
N GLY A 35 -0.80 -17.81 -5.67
CA GLY A 35 0.01 -17.80 -6.89
C GLY A 35 1.29 -16.97 -6.81
N ARG A 36 1.33 -15.91 -5.97
CA ARG A 36 2.53 -15.06 -5.86
C ARG A 36 3.71 -15.81 -5.25
N ASP A 37 3.49 -16.64 -4.24
CA ASP A 37 4.55 -17.44 -3.61
C ASP A 37 5.18 -18.46 -4.58
N ALA A 38 4.36 -18.99 -5.51
CA ALA A 38 4.84 -19.88 -6.57
C ALA A 38 5.57 -19.16 -7.71
N ILE A 39 5.36 -17.84 -7.89
CA ILE A 39 5.91 -17.04 -8.98
C ILE A 39 7.17 -16.27 -8.55
N LEU A 40 7.20 -15.71 -7.33
CA LEU A 40 8.28 -14.83 -6.86
C LEU A 40 9.45 -15.59 -6.23
N GLY A 41 9.20 -16.81 -5.74
CA GLY A 41 10.22 -17.67 -5.18
C GLY A 41 10.92 -17.11 -3.92
N PRO A 42 11.69 -17.95 -3.21
CA PRO A 42 12.26 -17.60 -1.91
C PRO A 42 13.40 -16.57 -1.99
N SER A 43 13.90 -16.23 -3.18
CA SER A 43 14.99 -15.24 -3.33
C SER A 43 14.47 -13.81 -3.23
N GLU A 44 13.36 -13.47 -3.90
CA GLU A 44 12.76 -12.15 -3.82
C GLU A 44 12.25 -11.87 -2.40
N GLU A 45 11.68 -12.89 -1.74
CA GLU A 45 11.24 -12.77 -0.35
C GLU A 45 12.38 -12.41 0.62
N ARG A 46 13.57 -12.97 0.39
CA ARG A 46 14.74 -12.67 1.23
C ARG A 46 15.36 -11.31 0.93
N VAL A 47 15.18 -10.77 -0.27
CA VAL A 47 15.77 -9.49 -0.67
C VAL A 47 14.83 -8.33 -0.36
N SER A 48 13.54 -8.47 -0.70
CA SER A 48 12.54 -7.41 -0.65
C SER A 48 11.48 -7.62 0.46
N GLY A 49 11.65 -8.66 1.29
CA GLY A 49 10.67 -9.05 2.31
C GLY A 49 9.55 -9.92 1.72
N THR A 50 8.62 -10.35 2.56
CA THR A 50 7.54 -11.29 2.15
C THR A 50 6.25 -10.55 1.79
N ALA A 51 5.23 -11.32 1.39
CA ALA A 51 3.88 -10.84 1.14
C ALA A 51 3.25 -10.23 2.40
N CYS A 52 2.40 -9.23 2.20
CA CYS A 52 1.75 -8.53 3.29
C CYS A 52 0.38 -7.99 2.89
N THR A 53 -0.45 -7.75 3.89
CA THR A 53 -1.78 -7.12 3.74
C THR A 53 -1.86 -5.82 4.51
N THR A 54 -2.46 -4.80 3.92
CA THR A 54 -2.79 -3.55 4.62
C THR A 54 -3.93 -3.79 5.60
N VAL A 55 -3.74 -3.34 6.84
CA VAL A 55 -4.79 -3.35 7.87
C VAL A 55 -5.53 -2.02 7.88
N MET A 56 -4.78 -0.91 7.94
CA MET A 56 -5.35 0.44 7.84
C MET A 56 -4.26 1.47 7.55
N THR A 57 -4.68 2.57 6.93
CA THR A 57 -3.85 3.76 6.74
C THR A 57 -4.50 4.93 7.47
N LEU A 58 -3.73 5.59 8.32
CA LEU A 58 -4.15 6.79 9.03
C LEU A 58 -3.39 7.99 8.48
N ARG A 59 -4.13 9.04 8.13
CA ARG A 59 -3.57 10.33 7.79
C ARG A 59 -3.84 11.30 8.93
N GLN A 60 -2.81 12.01 9.37
CA GLN A 60 -2.90 12.98 10.44
C GLN A 60 -2.22 14.27 10.00
N LYS A 61 -2.90 15.40 10.21
CA LYS A 61 -2.26 16.71 10.11
C LYS A 61 -1.79 17.14 11.50
N ARG A 62 -0.52 17.52 11.62
CA ARG A 62 0.09 17.96 12.87
C ARG A 62 1.01 19.14 12.61
N ASP A 63 0.73 20.27 13.24
CA ASP A 63 1.59 21.48 13.14
C ASP A 63 1.88 21.90 11.68
N GLY A 64 0.88 21.74 10.80
CA GLY A 64 1.00 22.02 9.36
C GLY A 64 1.66 20.91 8.53
N GLN A 65 2.11 19.82 9.15
CA GLN A 65 2.71 18.66 8.49
C GLN A 65 1.68 17.54 8.27
N GLU A 66 1.82 16.80 7.19
CA GLU A 66 1.04 15.60 6.88
C GLU A 66 1.80 14.34 7.25
N TRP A 67 1.23 13.55 8.14
CA TRP A 67 1.82 12.32 8.66
C TRP A 67 0.94 11.13 8.25
N ILE A 68 1.55 10.13 7.65
CA ILE A 68 0.89 8.88 7.28
C ILE A 68 1.41 7.78 8.19
N ARG A 69 0.50 7.12 8.90
CA ARG A 69 0.78 5.87 9.61
C ARG A 69 0.08 4.72 8.92
N HIS A 70 0.85 3.78 8.42
CA HIS A 70 0.39 2.64 7.65
C HIS A 70 0.64 1.35 8.44
N TYR A 71 -0.44 0.61 8.73
CA TYR A 71 -0.37 -0.63 9.47
C TYR A 71 -0.53 -1.80 8.51
N ILE A 72 0.42 -2.74 8.57
CA ILE A 72 0.47 -3.91 7.71
C ILE A 72 0.65 -5.18 8.54
N ARG A 73 0.32 -6.32 7.95
CA ARG A 73 0.56 -7.65 8.52
C ARG A 73 1.26 -8.56 7.53
N SER A 74 2.04 -9.50 8.05
CA SER A 74 2.70 -10.55 7.28
C SER A 74 2.91 -11.80 8.14
N THR A 75 3.19 -12.92 7.48
CA THR A 75 3.58 -14.20 8.10
C THR A 75 5.08 -14.31 8.40
N ALA A 76 5.83 -13.20 8.34
CA ALA A 76 7.28 -13.21 8.51
C ALA A 76 7.73 -13.59 9.93
N GLU A 77 8.29 -14.79 10.08
CA GLU A 77 8.86 -15.30 11.33
C GLU A 77 10.20 -14.64 11.70
N ASP A 78 11.00 -14.27 10.71
CA ASP A 78 12.31 -13.66 10.89
C ASP A 78 12.24 -12.12 10.96
N GLY A 79 12.99 -11.54 11.90
CA GLY A 79 13.12 -10.09 12.03
C GLY A 79 13.66 -9.42 10.76
N ASP A 80 14.65 -10.03 10.12
CA ASP A 80 15.22 -9.52 8.88
C ASP A 80 14.20 -9.45 7.74
N VAL A 81 13.28 -10.42 7.65
CA VAL A 81 12.22 -10.41 6.64
C VAL A 81 11.19 -9.35 6.98
N ARG A 82 10.81 -9.20 8.25
CA ARG A 82 9.89 -8.13 8.70
C ARG A 82 10.43 -6.74 8.37
N ILE A 83 11.70 -6.46 8.68
CA ILE A 83 12.26 -5.12 8.46
C ILE A 83 12.40 -4.81 6.97
N LYS A 84 12.77 -5.79 6.14
CA LYS A 84 12.79 -5.65 4.68
C LYS A 84 11.39 -5.37 4.12
N THR A 85 10.39 -6.10 4.59
CA THR A 85 8.98 -5.90 4.20
C THR A 85 8.52 -4.48 4.53
N ALA A 86 8.78 -4.02 5.75
CA ALA A 86 8.39 -2.66 6.17
C ALA A 86 9.14 -1.56 5.38
N LEU A 87 10.43 -1.76 5.08
CA LEU A 87 11.22 -0.83 4.25
C LEU A 87 10.72 -0.75 2.80
N ARG A 88 10.42 -1.90 2.19
CA ARG A 88 9.80 -1.99 0.86
C ARG A 88 8.50 -1.19 0.80
N VAL A 89 7.61 -1.44 1.77
CA VAL A 89 6.31 -0.77 1.87
C VAL A 89 6.47 0.73 2.12
N ALA A 90 7.42 1.15 2.96
CA ALA A 90 7.69 2.57 3.17
C ALA A 90 8.14 3.26 1.87
N ALA A 91 8.97 2.59 1.07
CA ALA A 91 9.36 3.10 -0.24
C ALA A 91 8.16 3.19 -1.19
N ALA A 92 7.34 2.13 -1.28
CA ALA A 92 6.13 2.09 -2.11
C ALA A 92 5.16 3.22 -1.75
N LEU A 93 4.85 3.36 -0.45
CA LEU A 93 3.94 4.35 0.09
C LEU A 93 4.44 5.77 -0.18
N SER A 94 5.73 6.03 0.01
CA SER A 94 6.30 7.35 -0.27
C SER A 94 6.26 7.72 -1.75
N ASN A 95 6.34 6.76 -2.67
CA ASN A 95 6.21 7.04 -4.10
C ASN A 95 4.75 7.34 -4.52
N LYS A 96 3.77 6.86 -3.73
CA LYS A 96 2.34 7.00 -4.03
C LYS A 96 1.71 8.24 -3.39
N GLU A 97 2.17 8.60 -2.19
CA GLU A 97 1.55 9.63 -1.37
C GLU A 97 2.55 10.76 -1.08
N GLU A 98 2.04 11.98 -0.97
CA GLU A 98 2.81 13.11 -0.47
C GLU A 98 2.48 13.38 1.01
N ALA A 99 3.49 13.21 1.85
CA ALA A 99 3.48 13.42 3.28
C ALA A 99 4.89 13.79 3.76
N ASP A 100 4.97 14.45 4.91
CA ASP A 100 6.21 14.84 5.57
C ASP A 100 6.82 13.68 6.37
N LEU A 101 5.98 12.79 6.91
CA LEU A 101 6.40 11.61 7.66
C LEU A 101 5.58 10.38 7.26
N TYR A 102 6.28 9.30 6.95
CA TYR A 102 5.71 7.97 6.72
C TYR A 102 6.14 7.06 7.87
N GLN A 103 5.18 6.43 8.51
CA GLN A 103 5.42 5.45 9.57
C GLN A 103 4.75 4.13 9.16
N VAL A 104 5.55 3.15 8.79
CA VAL A 104 5.08 1.80 8.48
C VAL A 104 5.27 0.92 9.71
N VAL A 105 4.17 0.32 10.18
CA VAL A 105 4.14 -0.55 11.34
C VAL A 105 3.73 -1.95 10.86
N LEU A 106 4.62 -2.92 11.05
CA LEU A 106 4.37 -4.31 10.71
C LEU A 106 4.03 -5.09 11.98
N MET A 107 2.91 -5.81 11.92
CA MET A 107 2.44 -6.73 12.94
C MET A 107 2.40 -8.15 12.39
N ASP A 108 2.27 -9.11 13.29
CA ASP A 108 2.01 -10.50 12.92
C ASP A 108 0.61 -10.66 12.31
N GLU A 109 0.39 -11.73 11.53
CA GLU A 109 -0.93 -12.08 10.98
C GLU A 109 -1.99 -12.23 12.09
N ALA A 110 -1.65 -12.87 13.21
CA ALA A 110 -2.49 -13.04 14.39
C ALA A 110 -2.60 -11.76 15.25
N GLY A 111 -1.96 -10.66 14.82
CA GLY A 111 -1.98 -9.38 15.50
C GLY A 111 -3.36 -8.73 15.60
N PRO A 112 -3.52 -7.72 16.48
CA PRO A 112 -4.81 -7.11 16.78
C PRO A 112 -5.37 -6.32 15.60
N ALA A 113 -6.70 -6.36 15.42
CA ALA A 113 -7.42 -5.59 14.38
C ALA A 113 -7.92 -4.23 14.88
N LEU A 114 -8.06 -4.07 16.19
CA LEU A 114 -8.47 -2.80 16.79
C LEU A 114 -7.27 -1.86 16.89
N ARG A 115 -7.42 -0.64 16.36
CA ARG A 115 -6.37 0.39 16.39
C ARG A 115 -5.81 0.64 17.79
N ALA A 116 -6.67 0.58 18.82
CA ALA A 116 -6.26 0.80 20.20
C ALA A 116 -5.18 -0.19 20.64
N ASP A 117 -5.15 -1.39 20.07
CA ASP A 117 -4.25 -2.48 20.46
C ASP A 117 -3.03 -2.61 19.53
N MET A 118 -2.99 -1.86 18.41
CA MET A 118 -1.87 -1.81 17.46
C MET A 118 -0.69 -0.97 17.99
N ARG A 119 -0.15 -1.38 19.14
CA ARG A 119 0.91 -0.68 19.88
C ARG A 119 1.69 -1.67 20.74
N GLY A 120 2.83 -1.20 21.26
CA GLY A 120 3.62 -1.99 22.21
C GLY A 120 4.10 -3.29 21.58
N ARG A 121 3.75 -4.43 22.20
CA ARG A 121 4.21 -5.76 21.76
C ARG A 121 3.53 -6.26 20.49
N ALA A 122 2.44 -5.67 20.04
CA ALA A 122 1.85 -6.03 18.75
C ALA A 122 2.76 -5.68 17.55
N ILE A 123 3.75 -4.80 17.74
CA ILE A 123 4.62 -4.29 16.68
C ILE A 123 5.89 -5.14 16.58
N GLY A 124 6.04 -5.85 15.47
CA GLY A 124 7.22 -6.67 15.17
C GLY A 124 8.31 -5.91 14.42
N ALA A 125 7.94 -4.94 13.59
CA ALA A 125 8.87 -4.01 12.95
C ALA A 125 8.23 -2.63 12.74
N GLU A 126 9.05 -1.59 12.74
CA GLU A 126 8.62 -0.21 12.53
C GLU A 126 9.66 0.54 11.69
N VAL A 127 9.19 1.26 10.67
CA VAL A 127 10.00 2.10 9.80
C VAL A 127 9.41 3.50 9.77
N LEU A 128 10.22 4.50 10.10
CA LEU A 128 9.94 5.91 9.88
C LEU A 128 10.78 6.40 8.71
N PHE A 129 10.14 7.08 7.77
CA PHE A 129 10.78 7.74 6.64
C PHE A 129 10.31 9.19 6.53
N SER A 130 11.24 10.11 6.28
CA SER A 130 10.94 11.50 5.94
C SER A 130 11.93 12.00 4.89
N ARG A 131 11.41 12.74 3.91
CA ARG A 131 12.25 13.43 2.91
C ARG A 131 13.02 14.60 3.51
N ASP A 132 12.48 15.20 4.58
CA ASP A 132 13.04 16.35 5.27
C ASP A 132 13.03 16.10 6.80
N PRO A 133 13.93 15.22 7.29
CA PRO A 133 13.94 14.82 8.70
C PRO A 133 14.15 16.00 9.65
N GLY A 134 14.79 17.09 9.21
CA GLY A 134 15.01 18.28 10.03
C GLY A 134 13.72 19.01 10.41
N LYS A 135 12.62 18.78 9.68
CA LYS A 135 11.28 19.28 10.03
C LYS A 135 10.56 18.38 11.02
N ILE A 136 10.97 17.12 11.16
CA ILE A 136 10.29 16.15 12.03
C ILE A 136 10.99 16.12 13.39
N SER A 137 10.28 16.52 14.44
CA SER A 137 10.82 16.50 15.80
C SER A 137 11.24 15.08 16.21
N GLY A 138 12.48 14.93 16.69
CA GLY A 138 13.05 13.63 17.09
C GLY A 138 13.71 12.84 15.95
N MET A 139 13.73 13.38 14.73
CA MET A 139 14.34 12.75 13.57
C MET A 139 15.63 13.46 13.16
N THR A 140 16.71 12.70 13.02
CA THR A 140 18.05 13.23 12.65
C THR A 140 18.58 12.66 11.33
N ALA A 141 17.88 11.66 10.78
CA ALA A 141 18.22 11.00 9.52
C ALA A 141 16.93 10.70 8.75
N PRO A 142 16.97 10.57 7.40
CA PRO A 142 15.79 10.31 6.59
C PRO A 142 15.07 9.01 6.92
N PHE A 143 15.77 8.03 7.51
CA PHE A 143 15.21 6.76 7.93
C PHE A 143 15.54 6.48 9.39
N GLN A 144 14.56 5.93 10.10
CA GLN A 144 14.75 5.22 11.36
C GLN A 144 13.98 3.90 11.26
N ALA A 145 14.63 2.79 11.59
CA ALA A 145 14.01 1.48 11.46
C ALA A 145 14.34 0.65 12.70
N SER A 146 13.35 -0.06 13.21
CA SER A 146 13.54 -0.98 14.32
C SER A 146 12.74 -2.26 14.14
N VAL A 147 13.25 -3.34 14.71
CA VAL A 147 12.66 -4.67 14.63
C VAL A 147 12.79 -5.37 15.98
N ILE A 148 11.79 -6.16 16.34
CA ILE A 148 11.87 -7.05 17.50
C ILE A 148 12.48 -8.38 17.03
N ASP A 149 13.52 -8.82 17.74
CA ASP A 149 14.14 -10.12 17.52
C ASP A 149 13.22 -11.26 17.98
N GLY A 150 13.26 -12.40 17.28
CA GLY A 150 12.41 -13.57 17.55
C GLY A 150 11.03 -13.53 16.88
N ALA A 151 10.37 -14.68 16.85
CA ALA A 151 9.05 -14.85 16.26
C ALA A 151 7.94 -14.25 17.16
N ALA A 152 6.76 -14.02 16.56
CA ALA A 152 5.57 -13.68 17.32
C ALA A 152 5.11 -14.87 18.16
N ALA A 153 4.48 -14.59 19.30
CA ALA A 153 3.71 -15.58 20.06
C ALA A 153 2.39 -15.90 19.33
N GLU A 154 1.66 -16.92 19.78
CA GLU A 154 0.38 -17.35 19.17
C GLU A 154 -0.68 -16.23 19.12
N ASN A 155 -0.57 -15.22 19.98
CA ASN A 155 -1.45 -14.06 20.01
C ASN A 155 -0.96 -12.88 19.15
N GLY A 156 0.08 -13.08 18.33
CA GLY A 156 0.68 -12.06 17.47
C GLY A 156 1.54 -11.02 18.18
N GLU A 157 1.87 -11.22 19.47
CA GLU A 157 2.75 -10.32 20.22
C GLU A 157 4.23 -10.74 20.13
N PHE A 158 5.13 -9.76 20.09
CA PHE A 158 6.58 -9.94 20.06
C PHE A 158 7.19 -9.62 21.43
N TYR A 159 8.12 -10.46 21.88
CA TYR A 159 8.71 -10.41 23.24
C TYR A 159 10.23 -10.24 23.28
N GLY A 160 10.91 -10.25 22.14
CA GLY A 160 12.36 -10.12 22.10
C GLY A 160 12.89 -8.70 22.24
N GLU A 161 14.19 -8.56 22.00
CA GLU A 161 14.88 -7.27 22.05
C GLU A 161 14.52 -6.41 20.84
N ARG A 162 14.26 -5.12 21.07
CA ARG A 162 14.13 -4.13 19.99
C ARG A 162 15.51 -3.72 19.50
N LYS A 163 15.83 -4.08 18.27
CA LYS A 163 17.05 -3.69 17.56
C LYS A 163 16.75 -2.54 16.61
N ALA A 164 17.46 -1.43 16.78
CA ALA A 164 17.43 -0.33 15.81
C ALA A 164 18.50 -0.58 14.74
N LEU A 165 18.16 -0.35 13.48
CA LEU A 165 19.11 -0.46 12.37
C LEU A 165 19.85 0.85 12.21
N SER A 166 21.14 0.77 11.89
CA SER A 166 21.92 1.92 11.47
C SER A 166 21.50 2.38 10.07
N LEU A 167 21.74 3.66 9.76
CA LEU A 167 21.45 4.19 8.43
C LEU A 167 22.25 3.46 7.32
N ALA A 168 23.46 2.97 7.64
CA ALA A 168 24.26 2.22 6.68
C ALA A 168 23.62 0.87 6.34
N GLU A 169 23.12 0.14 7.33
CA GLU A 169 22.39 -1.12 7.13
C GLU A 169 21.12 -0.90 6.32
N ILE A 170 20.32 0.13 6.66
CA ILE A 170 19.11 0.47 5.92
C ILE A 170 19.42 0.77 4.45
N LYS A 171 20.47 1.56 4.18
CA LYS A 171 20.89 1.86 2.80
C LYS A 171 21.28 0.61 2.04
N THR A 172 22.04 -0.28 2.66
CA THR A 172 22.42 -1.56 2.04
C THR A 172 21.19 -2.39 1.69
N ILE A 173 20.24 -2.52 2.62
CA ILE A 173 18.99 -3.26 2.40
C ILE A 173 18.19 -2.65 1.25
N VAL A 174 17.89 -1.35 1.32
CA VAL A 174 17.05 -0.67 0.33
C VAL A 174 17.69 -0.63 -1.06
N THR A 175 19.02 -0.57 -1.14
CA THR A 175 19.74 -0.61 -2.43
C THR A 175 19.73 -1.99 -3.07
N ALA A 176 19.70 -3.05 -2.25
CA ALA A 176 19.58 -4.41 -2.74
C ALA A 176 18.16 -4.77 -3.22
N MET A 177 17.14 -4.00 -2.82
CA MET A 177 15.75 -4.24 -3.19
C MET A 177 15.46 -3.96 -4.66
N THR A 178 15.01 -5.01 -5.35
CA THR A 178 14.51 -4.99 -6.72
C THR A 178 13.01 -4.70 -6.75
N ASP A 179 12.25 -5.24 -5.79
CA ASP A 179 10.81 -5.02 -5.66
C ASP A 179 10.50 -3.84 -4.72
N LYS A 180 9.57 -3.00 -5.16
CA LYS A 180 9.05 -1.83 -4.42
C LYS A 180 7.52 -1.81 -4.39
N ALA A 181 6.89 -2.97 -4.56
CA ALA A 181 5.44 -3.11 -4.45
C ALA A 181 4.96 -2.72 -3.04
N ASP A 182 3.69 -2.34 -2.94
CA ASP A 182 3.00 -2.13 -1.66
C ASP A 182 2.41 -3.46 -1.15
N CYS A 183 1.75 -3.46 0.01
CA CYS A 183 0.94 -4.59 0.48
C CYS A 183 -0.36 -4.71 -0.31
N LEU A 184 -0.96 -5.89 -0.27
CA LEU A 184 -2.31 -6.11 -0.78
C LEU A 184 -3.30 -5.34 0.12
N ASP A 185 -4.08 -4.44 -0.46
CA ASP A 185 -5.18 -3.78 0.25
C ASP A 185 -6.48 -4.55 0.01
N PRO A 186 -7.03 -5.26 1.02
CA PRO A 186 -8.25 -6.04 0.86
C PRO A 186 -9.49 -5.18 0.61
N ASN A 187 -9.39 -3.84 0.79
CA ASN A 187 -10.48 -2.90 0.55
C ASN A 187 -10.30 -2.10 -0.74
N ALA A 188 -9.26 -2.39 -1.53
CA ALA A 188 -9.09 -1.72 -2.82
C ALA A 188 -10.24 -2.07 -3.77
N PRO A 189 -10.77 -1.10 -4.55
CA PRO A 189 -11.79 -1.39 -5.54
C PRO A 189 -11.24 -2.41 -6.56
N GLU A 190 -12.03 -3.45 -6.85
CA GLU A 190 -11.66 -4.47 -7.82
C GLU A 190 -11.39 -3.82 -9.20
N GLY A 191 -10.14 -3.81 -9.65
CA GLY A 191 -9.78 -3.27 -10.98
C GLY A 191 -8.42 -2.61 -11.14
N THR A 192 -7.62 -2.41 -10.09
CA THR A 192 -6.24 -1.92 -10.22
C THR A 192 -5.21 -3.03 -9.97
N GLY A 193 -5.33 -4.11 -10.74
CA GLY A 193 -4.25 -5.09 -10.89
C GLY A 193 -3.31 -4.64 -12.00
N VAL A 194 -2.10 -4.23 -11.61
CA VAL A 194 -0.85 -4.13 -12.41
C VAL A 194 -0.99 -3.59 -13.85
N ALA A 195 -0.75 -2.29 -14.04
CA ALA A 195 -0.31 -1.78 -15.33
C ALA A 195 1.21 -2.01 -15.45
N GLU A 196 1.61 -3.15 -16.00
CA GLU A 196 2.97 -3.35 -16.53
C GLU A 196 3.10 -2.45 -17.76
N ASN A 197 3.83 -1.35 -17.62
CA ASN A 197 4.14 -0.46 -18.74
C ASN A 197 5.37 -0.98 -19.46
N HIS A 198 5.16 -1.80 -20.49
CA HIS A 198 6.11 -1.98 -21.58
C HIS A 198 5.62 -1.18 -22.78
N GLY A 199 6.38 -0.14 -23.12
CA GLY A 199 6.12 0.71 -24.28
C GLY A 199 6.30 -0.03 -25.61
N GLU A 200 5.58 0.40 -26.63
CA GLU A 200 6.11 1.12 -27.79
C GLU A 200 4.96 1.36 -28.79
N GLY A 201 4.93 2.52 -29.46
CA GLY A 201 4.17 2.65 -30.72
C GLY A 201 3.25 3.86 -30.87
N ASP A 202 3.87 5.03 -30.97
CA ASP A 202 3.69 6.06 -32.01
C ASP A 202 2.31 6.48 -32.57
N ALA A 203 2.29 7.77 -32.93
CA ALA A 203 1.45 8.47 -33.90
C ALA A 203 0.10 9.06 -33.43
N GLY A 204 0.12 10.38 -33.21
CA GLY A 204 -0.53 11.23 -34.21
C GLY A 204 -1.68 12.13 -33.75
N HIS A 205 -1.36 13.42 -33.72
CA HIS A 205 -2.21 14.57 -34.12
C HIS A 205 -3.41 14.99 -33.24
N ALA A 206 -3.21 16.18 -32.64
CA ALA A 206 -4.19 17.14 -32.16
C ALA A 206 -5.06 17.73 -33.31
N PRO A 207 -5.88 18.79 -33.10
CA PRO A 207 -6.61 19.28 -31.92
C PRO A 207 -8.12 19.44 -32.22
N ALA A 208 -8.97 19.70 -31.21
CA ALA A 208 -10.23 20.39 -31.45
C ALA A 208 -10.71 21.16 -30.21
N HIS A 209 -10.74 22.48 -30.37
CA HIS A 209 -11.41 23.47 -29.54
C HIS A 209 -12.90 23.16 -29.34
N ALA A 210 -13.42 23.52 -28.16
CA ALA A 210 -14.66 24.29 -28.05
C ALA A 210 -14.68 25.03 -26.71
N GLU A 211 -14.44 26.34 -26.79
CA GLU A 211 -14.76 27.34 -25.77
C GLU A 211 -16.24 27.31 -25.38
N SER A 212 -16.55 27.66 -24.13
CA SER A 212 -17.42 28.81 -23.81
C SER A 212 -17.48 29.04 -22.30
N GLU A 213 -17.03 30.24 -21.92
CA GLU A 213 -17.24 30.90 -20.64
C GLU A 213 -18.71 31.00 -20.23
N ALA A 214 -18.99 30.96 -18.92
CA ALA A 214 -19.70 32.01 -18.19
C ALA A 214 -19.88 31.63 -16.70
N ALA A 215 -19.15 32.30 -15.82
CA ALA A 215 -19.64 32.64 -14.47
C ALA A 215 -20.40 33.99 -14.57
N PRO A 216 -21.02 34.56 -13.51
CA PRO A 216 -21.23 34.07 -12.14
C PRO A 216 -22.69 34.24 -11.66
N GLN A 217 -23.07 33.60 -10.54
CA GLN A 217 -24.13 34.15 -9.67
C GLN A 217 -23.71 34.10 -8.21
N GLU A 218 -23.61 35.31 -7.66
CA GLU A 218 -23.52 35.63 -6.24
C GLU A 218 -24.83 35.25 -5.54
N HIS A 219 -24.76 34.76 -4.30
CA HIS A 219 -25.76 35.10 -3.28
C HIS A 219 -25.09 35.18 -1.91
N ALA A 220 -25.16 36.38 -1.35
CA ALA A 220 -24.72 36.76 -0.03
C ALA A 220 -25.68 36.24 1.07
N ALA A 221 -25.07 36.05 2.24
CA ALA A 221 -25.54 36.32 3.60
C ALA A 221 -27.04 36.20 3.96
N ALA A 222 -27.30 35.42 5.01
CA ALA A 222 -28.30 35.77 6.02
C ALA A 222 -27.83 35.29 7.40
N ALA A 223 -27.67 36.25 8.31
CA ALA A 223 -27.57 36.06 9.74
C ALA A 223 -28.97 35.99 10.37
N GLY A 224 -29.07 35.33 11.54
CA GLY A 224 -30.14 35.56 12.52
C GLY A 224 -30.98 34.35 12.87
N HIS A 225 -30.70 33.71 14.02
CA HIS A 225 -31.45 33.88 15.27
C HIS A 225 -30.73 33.18 16.43
#